data_AF-M7ANG4-F1
#
_entry.id   AF-M7ANG4-F1
#
_cell.length_a   1.000
_cell.length_b   1.000
_cell.length_c   1.000
_cell.angle_alpha   90.00
_cell.angle_beta   90.00
_cell.angle_gamma   90.00
#
_symmetry.space_group_name_H-M   'P 1'
#
loop_
_entity.id
_entity.type
_entity.pdbx_description
1 polymer ?
#
loop_
_entity_poly.entity_id
_entity_poly.type
_entity_poly.pdbx_seq_one_letter_code
_entity_poly.pdbx_strand_id
1 'polypeptide(L)'
;MSEGKRRPCKVPNNKTMEAPGWASEGKAAVYYWLTNKVHIKRPSTGLLMYTLTTRFCDEIHLYGFWPFPKDLYGKPVKYHYYDDLKYRYFSNASPHRMPLEFKTLHMLHNQGALKLTTGKCVQQ
;
A
#
# COMPACT_ATOMS: atom_id res chain seq x y z
N MET A 1 -20.46 -21.67 -7.21
CA MET A 1 -19.49 -20.59 -6.94
C MET A 1 -19.99 -19.34 -7.65
N SER A 2 -20.70 -18.47 -6.92
CA SER A 2 -21.19 -17.21 -7.48
C SER A 2 -20.06 -16.18 -7.47
N GLU A 3 -19.68 -15.68 -8.64
CA GLU A 3 -18.80 -14.52 -8.78
C GLU A 3 -19.42 -13.34 -8.03
N GLY A 4 -18.83 -12.99 -6.89
CA GLY A 4 -19.22 -11.82 -6.12
C GLY A 4 -18.96 -10.57 -6.96
N LYS A 5 -20.04 -9.89 -7.34
CA LYS A 5 -20.02 -8.60 -8.06
C LYS A 5 -19.11 -7.63 -7.29
N ARG A 6 -17.89 -7.39 -7.78
CA ARG A 6 -16.91 -6.45 -7.16
C ARG A 6 -17.61 -5.12 -6.94
N ARG A 7 -17.86 -4.73 -5.69
CA ARG A 7 -18.52 -3.46 -5.39
C ARG A 7 -17.50 -2.34 -5.63
N PRO A 8 -17.84 -1.32 -6.43
CA PRO A 8 -16.93 -0.21 -6.67
C PRO A 8 -16.62 0.52 -5.36
N CYS A 9 -15.38 1.04 -5.25
CA CYS A 9 -15.01 1.94 -4.16
C CYS A 9 -16.06 3.05 -4.04
N LYS A 10 -16.74 3.11 -2.89
CA LYS A 10 -17.83 4.05 -2.68
C LYS A 10 -17.23 5.42 -2.39
N VAL A 11 -17.35 6.33 -3.35
CA VAL A 11 -17.19 7.76 -3.05
C VAL A 11 -18.38 8.18 -2.18
N PRO A 12 -18.17 8.73 -0.97
CA PRO A 12 -19.29 9.11 -0.12
C PRO A 12 -20.07 10.25 -0.76
N ASN A 13 -21.30 9.99 -1.20
CA ASN A 13 -22.24 11.03 -1.59
C ASN A 13 -22.83 11.64 -0.32
N ASN A 14 -22.28 12.78 0.09
CA ASN A 14 -22.91 13.69 1.05
C ASN A 14 -23.12 13.16 2.49
N LYS A 15 -22.07 12.60 3.09
CA LYS A 15 -21.90 12.69 4.55
C LYS A 15 -20.82 13.73 4.79
N THR A 16 -21.09 14.70 5.65
CA THR A 16 -20.02 15.44 6.32
C THR A 16 -18.98 14.40 6.75
N MET A 17 -17.79 14.54 6.22
CA MET A 17 -16.63 13.72 6.56
C MET A 17 -16.26 14.11 8.00
N GLU A 18 -17.06 13.71 8.98
CA GLU A 18 -16.61 13.67 10.37
C GLU A 18 -15.72 12.45 10.50
N ALA A 19 -14.52 12.62 9.95
CA ALA A 19 -13.34 11.98 10.47
C ALA A 19 -13.38 12.19 12.00
N PRO A 20 -13.40 11.14 12.84
CA PRO A 20 -13.10 11.33 14.25
C PRO A 20 -11.79 12.12 14.32
N GLY A 21 -11.72 13.17 15.15
CA GLY A 21 -10.75 14.27 15.02
C GLY A 21 -9.25 13.92 14.89
N TRP A 22 -8.88 12.65 14.97
CA TRP A 22 -7.57 12.11 14.62
C TRP A 22 -7.35 11.83 13.12
N ALA A 23 -8.40 11.71 12.29
CA ALA A 23 -8.33 11.25 10.90
C ALA A 23 -8.08 12.36 9.84
N SER A 24 -7.97 13.62 10.26
CA SER A 24 -7.74 14.77 9.37
C SER A 24 -6.27 15.09 9.08
N GLU A 25 -5.31 14.40 9.70
CA GLU A 25 -3.89 14.67 9.51
C GLU A 25 -3.15 13.37 9.22
N GLY A 26 -2.14 13.35 8.35
CA GLY A 26 -1.31 12.17 8.03
C GLY A 26 -0.72 11.44 9.25
N LYS A 27 -0.81 12.04 10.44
CA LYS A 27 -0.62 11.42 11.76
C LYS A 27 -1.51 10.18 11.96
N ALA A 28 -2.73 10.13 11.44
CA ALA A 28 -3.64 8.99 11.56
C ALA A 28 -3.05 7.67 11.08
N ALA A 29 -2.45 7.68 9.88
CA ALA A 29 -1.80 6.51 9.31
C ALA A 29 -0.54 6.15 10.11
N VAL A 30 0.27 7.15 10.47
CA VAL A 30 1.46 6.96 11.31
C VAL A 30 1.08 6.30 12.64
N TYR A 31 0.10 6.84 13.36
CA TYR A 31 -0.39 6.30 14.63
C TYR A 31 -0.96 4.89 14.45
N TYR A 32 -1.79 4.66 13.44
CA TYR A 32 -2.34 3.32 13.16
C TYR A 32 -1.23 2.27 12.99
N TRP A 33 -0.21 2.55 12.19
CA TRP A 33 0.88 1.60 11.96
C TRP A 33 1.75 1.43 13.22
N LEU A 34 2.03 2.52 13.95
CA LEU A 34 2.75 2.46 15.23
C LEU A 34 2.01 1.64 16.29
N THR A 35 0.70 1.82 16.44
CA THR A 35 -0.13 1.06 17.41
C THR A 35 -0.25 -0.42 17.02
N ASN A 36 -0.18 -0.72 15.73
CA ASN A 36 -0.11 -2.09 15.22
C ASN A 36 1.31 -2.70 15.25
N LYS A 37 2.22 -2.09 16.03
CA LYS A 37 3.62 -2.55 16.22
C LYS A 37 4.44 -2.57 14.93
N VAL A 38 4.06 -1.78 13.94
CA VAL A 38 4.82 -1.58 12.71
C VAL A 38 5.55 -0.23 12.81
N HIS A 39 6.87 -0.27 13.05
CA HIS A 39 7.68 0.91 13.34
C HIS A 39 8.02 1.76 12.08
N ILE A 40 6.98 2.31 11.44
CA ILE A 40 7.08 3.19 10.27
C ILE A 40 6.92 4.64 10.74
N LYS A 41 8.04 5.35 10.91
CA LYS A 41 8.03 6.76 11.34
C LYS A 41 7.51 7.73 10.28
N ARG A 42 7.75 7.43 9.01
CA ARG A 42 7.22 8.17 7.85
C ARG A 42 6.72 7.19 6.79
N PRO A 43 5.41 6.92 6.74
CA PRO A 43 4.80 6.11 5.70
C PRO A 43 5.13 6.66 4.32
N SER A 44 5.33 5.78 3.34
CA SER A 44 5.30 6.19 1.95
C SER A 44 3.90 6.68 1.55
N THR A 45 3.83 7.46 0.48
CA THR A 45 2.55 7.83 -0.14
C THR A 45 1.72 6.60 -0.47
N GLY A 46 2.35 5.49 -0.91
CA GLY A 46 1.65 4.25 -1.23
C GLY A 46 0.97 3.61 -0.02
N LEU A 47 1.65 3.55 1.13
CA LEU A 47 1.07 3.00 2.36
C LEU A 47 -0.01 3.91 2.94
N LEU A 48 0.17 5.23 2.86
CA LEU A 48 -0.86 6.20 3.22
C LEU A 48 -2.12 6.00 2.36
N MET A 49 -1.96 5.89 1.04
CA MET A 49 -3.08 5.66 0.12
C MET A 49 -3.81 4.35 0.42
N TYR A 50 -3.09 3.25 0.68
CA TYR A 50 -3.72 2.01 1.15
C TYR A 50 -4.55 2.23 2.42
N THR A 51 -3.98 2.93 3.41
CA THR A 51 -4.67 3.20 4.69
C THR A 51 -5.96 3.99 4.47
N LEU A 52 -5.95 4.99 3.60
CA LEU A 52 -7.13 5.78 3.26
C LEU A 52 -8.17 4.96 2.48
N THR A 53 -7.76 4.14 1.50
CA THR A 53 -8.69 3.37 0.67
C THR A 53 -9.47 2.32 1.47
N THR A 54 -8.93 1.82 2.59
CA THR A 54 -9.68 0.94 3.51
C THR A 54 -11.00 1.53 4.03
N ARG A 55 -11.18 2.85 3.96
CA ARG A 55 -12.41 3.53 4.38
C ARG A 55 -13.49 3.57 3.31
N PHE A 56 -13.11 3.38 2.04
CA PHE A 56 -13.99 3.62 0.90
C PHE A 56 -14.18 2.37 0.03
N CYS A 57 -13.27 1.40 0.10
CA CYS A 57 -13.26 0.22 -0.75
C CYS A 57 -13.48 -1.06 0.06
N ASP A 58 -14.39 -1.91 -0.41
CA ASP A 58 -14.59 -3.26 0.15
C ASP A 58 -13.49 -4.23 -0.33
N GLU A 59 -12.90 -3.96 -1.50
CA GLU A 59 -11.87 -4.78 -2.13
C GLU A 59 -10.75 -3.89 -2.65
N ILE A 60 -9.50 -4.18 -2.27
CA ILE A 60 -8.33 -3.36 -2.61
C ILE A 60 -7.33 -4.22 -3.38
N HIS A 61 -7.01 -3.81 -4.61
CA HIS A 61 -5.97 -4.43 -5.42
C HIS A 61 -4.79 -3.46 -5.52
N LEU A 62 -3.63 -3.87 -5.04
CA LEU A 62 -2.42 -3.07 -5.01
C LEU A 62 -1.44 -3.54 -6.09
N TYR A 63 -0.99 -2.61 -6.92
CA TYR A 63 -0.02 -2.84 -7.99
C TYR A 63 1.18 -1.92 -7.82
N GLY A 64 2.33 -2.33 -8.38
CA GLY A 64 3.54 -1.48 -8.43
C GLY A 64 4.25 -1.26 -7.09
N PHE A 65 3.79 -1.89 -6.00
CA PHE A 65 4.48 -1.81 -4.71
C PHE A 65 5.57 -2.90 -4.62
N TRP A 66 6.76 -2.59 -5.15
CA TRP A 66 7.91 -3.49 -5.15
C TRP A 66 9.20 -2.73 -4.83
N PRO A 67 9.63 -2.66 -3.55
CA PRO A 67 10.77 -1.84 -3.14
C PRO A 67 12.12 -2.59 -3.22
N PHE A 68 12.29 -3.47 -4.21
CA PHE A 68 13.49 -4.29 -4.36
C PHE A 68 14.08 -4.15 -5.77
N PRO A 69 15.42 -4.15 -5.91
CA PRO A 69 16.09 -3.96 -7.19
C PRO A 69 16.04 -5.19 -8.11
N LYS A 70 15.53 -6.33 -7.62
CA LYS A 70 15.41 -7.57 -8.36
C LYS A 70 14.03 -8.17 -8.13
N ASP A 71 13.51 -8.89 -9.12
CA ASP A 71 12.29 -9.69 -8.97
C ASP A 71 12.58 -11.03 -8.26
N LEU A 72 11.55 -11.87 -8.14
CA LEU A 72 11.63 -13.21 -7.53
C LEU A 72 12.58 -14.17 -8.27
N TYR A 73 12.91 -13.88 -9.54
CA TYR A 73 13.82 -14.67 -10.38
C TYR A 73 15.22 -14.06 -10.47
N GLY A 74 15.49 -12.99 -9.71
CA GLY A 74 16.78 -12.31 -9.68
C GLY A 74 17.00 -11.35 -10.86
N LYS A 75 16.01 -11.12 -11.71
CA LYS A 75 16.10 -10.18 -12.83
C LYS A 75 16.08 -8.74 -12.29
N PRO A 76 16.93 -7.83 -12.80
CA PRO A 76 16.89 -6.42 -12.40
C PRO A 76 15.53 -5.77 -12.66
N VAL A 77 15.05 -4.99 -11.70
CA VAL A 77 13.80 -4.22 -11.75
C VAL A 77 14.12 -2.74 -11.54
N LYS A 78 13.56 -1.88 -12.39
CA LYS A 78 13.70 -0.41 -12.26
C LYS A 78 12.93 0.09 -11.03
N TYR A 79 13.33 1.24 -10.49
CA TYR A 79 12.64 1.83 -9.35
C TYR A 79 11.27 2.37 -9.70
N HIS A 80 11.22 3.24 -10.70
CA HIS A 80 9.97 3.60 -11.33
C HIS A 80 9.82 2.81 -12.62
N TYR A 81 8.58 2.51 -12.99
CA TYR A 81 8.29 1.78 -14.22
C TYR A 81 8.48 2.65 -15.48
N TYR A 82 8.52 3.97 -15.33
CA TYR A 82 8.51 4.94 -16.43
C TYR A 82 9.84 5.69 -16.63
N ASP A 83 10.81 5.56 -15.71
CA ASP A 83 12.09 6.25 -15.80
C ASP A 83 13.28 5.34 -15.46
N ASP A 84 14.49 5.86 -15.63
CA ASP A 84 15.76 5.19 -15.30
C ASP A 84 16.40 5.72 -13.99
N LEU A 85 15.63 6.41 -13.15
CA LEU A 85 16.13 6.93 -11.89
C LEU A 85 16.48 5.78 -10.94
N LYS A 86 17.71 5.80 -10.43
CA LYS A 86 18.17 4.84 -9.44
C LYS A 86 18.01 5.42 -8.05
N TYR A 87 16.93 5.07 -7.36
CA TYR A 87 16.76 5.43 -5.96
C TYR A 87 17.53 4.46 -5.05
N ARG A 88 18.21 4.98 -4.03
CA ARG A 88 18.92 4.14 -3.06
C ARG A 88 17.94 3.66 -1.99
N TYR A 89 17.21 2.57 -2.29
CA TYR A 89 16.23 1.90 -1.41
C TYR A 89 16.71 1.67 0.04
N PHE A 90 18.00 1.39 0.19
CA PHE A 90 18.65 1.05 1.45
C PHE A 90 19.53 2.19 1.98
N SER A 91 19.51 3.36 1.34
CA SER A 91 20.23 4.49 1.93
C SER A 91 19.57 4.88 3.23
N ASN A 92 20.38 5.11 4.26
CA ASN A 92 19.94 5.70 5.52
C ASN A 92 19.33 7.11 5.33
N ALA A 93 19.45 7.69 4.13
CA ALA A 93 18.82 8.93 3.72
C ALA A 93 17.34 8.78 3.35
N SER A 94 16.87 7.57 3.02
CA SER A 94 15.44 7.35 2.76
C SER A 94 14.66 7.56 4.07
N PRO A 95 13.69 8.49 4.10
CA PRO A 95 12.83 8.68 5.27
C PRO A 95 11.86 7.50 5.48
N HIS A 96 11.66 6.67 4.45
CA HIS A 96 10.67 5.59 4.42
C HIS A 96 11.32 4.23 4.67
N ARG A 97 10.59 3.36 5.39
CA ARG A 97 10.98 1.96 5.63
C ARG A 97 10.32 1.04 4.60
N MET A 98 10.47 1.33 3.30
CA MET A 98 9.75 0.65 2.21
C MET A 98 9.77 -0.90 2.27
N PRO A 99 10.90 -1.58 2.57
CA PRO A 99 10.89 -3.04 2.74
C PRO A 99 9.97 -3.53 3.87
N LEU A 100 9.89 -2.78 4.98
CA LEU A 100 8.98 -3.08 6.09
C LEU A 100 7.52 -2.84 5.69
N GLU A 101 7.25 -1.77 4.94
CA GLU A 101 5.92 -1.49 4.40
C GLU A 101 5.46 -2.63 3.47
N PHE A 102 6.33 -3.08 2.55
CA PHE A 102 6.04 -4.22 1.68
C PHE A 102 5.78 -5.49 2.48
N LYS A 103 6.62 -5.81 3.48
CA LYS A 103 6.40 -6.98 4.35
C LYS A 103 5.03 -6.93 5.03
N THR A 104 4.60 -5.76 5.46
CA THR A 104 3.30 -5.54 6.10
C THR A 104 2.16 -5.74 5.10
N LEU A 105 2.25 -5.13 3.92
CA LEU A 105 1.26 -5.29 2.85
C LEU A 105 1.17 -6.74 2.35
N HIS A 106 2.29 -7.46 2.29
CA HIS A 106 2.32 -8.88 1.94
C HIS A 106 1.67 -9.75 3.02
N MET A 107 1.89 -9.45 4.30
CA MET A 107 1.17 -10.13 5.39
C MET A 107 -0.35 -9.90 5.28
N LEU A 108 -0.77 -8.66 5.05
CA LEU A 108 -2.18 -8.31 4.84
C LEU A 108 -2.77 -8.98 3.60
N HIS A 109 -1.97 -9.15 2.54
CA HIS A 109 -2.36 -9.93 1.39
C HIS A 109 -2.67 -11.38 1.74
N ASN A 110 -1.79 -12.03 2.49
CA ASN A 110 -1.99 -13.41 2.95
C ASN A 110 -3.21 -13.56 3.90
N GLN A 111 -3.60 -12.49 4.57
CA GLN A 111 -4.79 -12.43 5.43
C GLN A 111 -6.08 -12.09 4.66
N GLY A 112 -6.00 -11.83 3.36
CA GLY A 112 -7.16 -11.47 2.53
C GLY A 112 -7.61 -10.01 2.66
N ALA A 113 -6.86 -9.16 3.36
CA ALA A 113 -7.19 -7.74 3.53
C ALA A 113 -6.92 -6.89 2.28
N LEU A 114 -6.07 -7.36 1.36
CA LEU A 114 -5.84 -6.78 0.04
C LEU A 114 -5.32 -7.83 -0.94
N LYS A 115 -5.39 -7.54 -2.24
CA LYS A 115 -4.74 -8.34 -3.29
C LYS A 115 -3.46 -7.64 -3.75
N LEU A 116 -2.30 -8.14 -3.32
CA LEU A 116 -1.00 -7.58 -3.71
C LEU A 116 -0.51 -8.27 -4.97
N THR A 117 -0.37 -7.52 -6.07
CA THR A 117 0.13 -8.06 -7.33
C THR A 117 1.60 -7.66 -7.53
N THR A 118 2.50 -8.63 -7.47
CA THR A 118 3.95 -8.45 -7.68
C THR A 118 4.47 -9.08 -8.98
N GLY A 119 3.63 -9.82 -9.69
CA GLY A 119 3.96 -10.49 -10.94
C GLY A 119 3.19 -9.93 -12.14
N LYS A 120 3.35 -10.60 -13.29
CA LYS A 120 2.52 -10.33 -14.46
C LYS A 120 1.05 -10.61 -14.12
N CYS A 121 0.15 -9.72 -14.55
CA CYS A 121 -1.27 -9.99 -14.48
C CYS A 121 -1.59 -11.21 -15.34
N VAL A 122 -2.35 -12.14 -14.78
CA VAL A 122 -3.10 -13.11 -15.57
C VAL A 122 -4.37 -12.42 -16.06
N GLN A 123 -4.75 -12.62 -17.32
CA GLN A 123 -6.09 -12.25 -17.76
C GLN A 123 -7.09 -12.99 -16.87
N GLN A 124 -8.00 -12.23 -16.26
CA GLN A 124 -9.09 -12.75 -15.47
C GLN A 124 -10.29 -13.05 -16.37
#